data_AF-A0A8S4SH27-F1
#
_entry.id   AF-A0A8S4SH27-F1
#
_cell.length_a   1.000
_cell.length_b   1.000
_cell.length_c   1.000
_cell.angle_alpha   90.00
_cell.angle_beta   90.00
_cell.angle_gamma   90.00
#
_symmetry.space_group_name_H-M   'P 1'
#
loop_
_entity.id
_entity.type
_entity.pdbx_description
1 polymer ?
#
loop_
_entity_poly.entity_id
_entity_poly.type
_entity_poly.pdbx_seq_one_letter_code
_entity_poly.pdbx_strand_id
1 'polypeptide(L)'
;MTYGSETWSLTMGLSCGVTDIAQRVAKLKWQWAEQIVLRKDGRLGPKVLEWQPPPAVVSRLPARWTDDIKRVAGSRWTQAAQNRGIWYSLHKTYVQQWTSIG
;
A
#
# COMPACT_ATOMS: atom_id res chain seq x y z
N MET A 1 41.00 -33.12 0.89
CA MET A 1 39.86 -32.68 1.73
C MET A 1 40.01 -31.19 1.97
N THR A 2 39.35 -30.37 1.17
CA THR A 2 39.22 -28.93 1.39
C THR A 2 37.76 -28.61 1.11
N TYR A 3 37.09 -28.16 2.17
CA TYR A 3 35.65 -27.91 2.23
C TYR A 3 35.26 -26.87 1.18
N GLY A 4 34.28 -27.20 0.34
CA GLY A 4 33.58 -26.24 -0.49
C GLY A 4 32.76 -25.31 0.39
N SER A 5 33.18 -24.06 0.50
CA SER A 5 32.43 -22.99 1.16
C SER A 5 32.31 -21.79 0.23
N GLU A 6 31.79 -22.05 -0.97
CA GLU A 6 31.23 -21.03 -1.85
C GLU A 6 29.81 -21.51 -2.15
N THR A 7 28.78 -20.81 -1.64
CA THR A 7 27.43 -20.65 -2.25
C THR A 7 26.34 -20.18 -1.27
N TRP A 8 26.53 -20.17 0.05
CA TRP A 8 25.44 -19.82 0.99
C TRP A 8 25.35 -18.34 1.41
N SER A 9 26.25 -17.46 0.94
CA SER A 9 26.31 -16.07 1.43
C SER A 9 25.40 -15.05 0.71
N LEU A 10 24.52 -15.45 -0.21
CA LEU A 10 23.73 -14.48 -1.01
C LEU A 10 22.19 -14.55 -0.90
N THR A 11 21.61 -15.44 -0.09
CA THR A 11 20.13 -15.59 -0.08
C THR A 11 19.45 -15.54 1.29
N MET A 12 20.20 -15.47 2.40
CA MET A 12 19.62 -15.39 3.74
C MET A 12 19.48 -13.94 4.22
N GLY A 13 18.43 -13.28 3.71
CA GLY A 13 17.50 -12.54 4.57
C GLY A 13 18.00 -11.28 5.26
N LEU A 14 18.24 -10.23 4.49
CA LEU A 14 18.24 -8.83 4.97
C LEU A 14 16.82 -8.21 4.95
N SER A 15 15.76 -9.01 5.08
CA SER A 15 14.41 -8.47 5.33
C SER A 15 14.28 -8.21 6.83
N CYS A 16 14.75 -7.05 7.28
CA CYS A 16 14.49 -6.62 8.65
C CYS A 16 12.97 -6.67 8.90
N GLY A 17 12.50 -7.17 10.04
CA GLY A 17 11.06 -7.36 10.30
C GLY A 17 10.19 -6.11 10.05
N VAL A 18 10.80 -4.92 10.09
CA VAL A 18 10.18 -3.64 9.71
C VAL A 18 9.74 -3.62 8.23
N THR A 19 10.54 -4.15 7.31
CA THR A 19 10.17 -4.26 5.88
C THR A 19 9.00 -5.21 5.66
N ASP A 20 8.94 -6.33 6.39
CA ASP A 20 7.80 -7.26 6.35
C ASP A 20 6.50 -6.63 6.89
N ILE A 21 6.59 -5.93 8.03
CA ILE A 21 5.45 -5.19 8.60
C ILE A 21 4.97 -4.11 7.63
N ALA A 22 5.89 -3.34 7.03
CA ALA A 22 5.54 -2.30 6.05
C ALA A 22 4.83 -2.89 4.82
N GLN A 23 5.32 -4.01 4.31
CA GLN A 23 4.67 -4.74 3.21
C GLN A 23 3.28 -5.23 3.59
N ARG A 24 3.12 -5.79 4.79
CA ARG A 24 1.83 -6.30 5.28
C ARG A 24 0.82 -5.17 5.48
N VAL A 25 1.26 -4.05 6.05
CA VAL A 25 0.44 -2.84 6.21
C VAL A 25 0.05 -2.28 4.84
N ALA A 26 0.96 -2.22 3.86
CA ALA A 26 0.67 -1.74 2.51
C ALA A 26 -0.36 -2.63 1.79
N LYS A 27 -0.22 -3.95 1.91
CA LYS A 27 -1.19 -4.92 1.35
C LYS A 27 -2.58 -4.74 1.95
N LEU A 28 -2.67 -4.66 3.28
CA LEU A 28 -3.94 -4.47 3.97
C LEU A 28 -4.61 -3.15 3.60
N LYS A 29 -3.83 -2.05 3.54
CA LYS A 29 -4.32 -0.75 3.06
C LYS A 29 -4.94 -0.84 1.67
N TRP A 30 -4.29 -1.55 0.75
CA TRP A 30 -4.76 -1.68 -0.64
C TRP A 30 -6.03 -2.54 -0.76
N GLN A 31 -6.09 -3.66 -0.02
CA GLN A 31 -7.29 -4.50 0.06
C GLN A 31 -8.47 -3.76 0.69
N TRP A 32 -8.21 -2.91 1.67
CA TRP A 32 -9.25 -2.14 2.32
C TRP A 32 -9.86 -1.10 1.38
N ALA A 33 -9.05 -0.46 0.52
CA ALA A 33 -9.53 0.42 -0.53
C ALA A 33 -10.41 -0.31 -1.56
N GLU A 34 -10.05 -1.54 -1.93
CA GLU A 34 -10.90 -2.40 -2.79
C GLU A 34 -12.26 -2.65 -2.14
N GLN A 35 -12.26 -3.03 -0.85
CA GLN A 35 -13.48 -3.29 -0.10
C GLN A 35 -14.38 -2.05 0.03
N ILE A 36 -13.81 -0.86 0.19
CA ILE A 36 -14.58 0.40 0.24
C ILE A 36 -15.31 0.66 -1.09
N VAL A 37 -14.66 0.39 -2.23
CA VAL A 37 -15.26 0.59 -3.56
C VAL A 37 -16.28 -0.48 -3.90
N LEU A 38 -16.04 -1.72 -3.49
CA LEU A 38 -16.92 -2.85 -3.77
C LEU A 38 -18.14 -2.93 -2.82
N ARG A 39 -18.06 -2.34 -1.62
CA ARG A 39 -19.20 -2.25 -0.71
C ARG A 39 -20.19 -1.21 -1.22
N LYS A 40 -21.37 -1.67 -1.64
CA LYS A 40 -22.50 -0.82 -2.07
C LYS A 40 -23.29 -0.25 -0.88
N ASP A 41 -23.04 -0.79 0.31
CA ASP A 41 -23.66 -0.43 1.57
C ASP A 41 -22.97 0.84 2.09
N GLY A 42 -23.48 2.00 1.68
CA GLY A 42 -22.96 3.36 1.92
C GLY A 42 -22.84 3.82 3.38
N ARG A 43 -22.73 2.89 4.33
CA ARG A 43 -22.65 3.15 5.77
C ARG A 43 -21.24 3.55 6.24
N LEU A 44 -20.19 3.13 5.52
CA LEU A 44 -18.79 3.38 5.93
C LEU A 44 -17.93 4.11 4.89
N GLY A 45 -18.24 3.99 3.60
CA GLY A 45 -17.39 4.52 2.51
C GLY A 45 -17.09 6.03 2.58
N PRO A 46 -18.09 6.91 2.71
CA PRO A 46 -17.86 8.36 2.76
C PRO A 46 -17.17 8.80 4.05
N LYS A 47 -17.62 8.29 5.21
CA LYS A 47 -17.18 8.75 6.53
C LYS A 47 -15.75 8.32 6.88
N VAL A 48 -15.31 7.18 6.34
CA VAL A 48 -13.93 6.70 6.48
C VAL A 48 -12.99 7.45 5.52
N LEU A 49 -13.43 7.74 4.29
CA LEU A 49 -12.67 8.58 3.36
C LEU A 49 -12.55 10.03 3.86
N GLU A 50 -13.55 10.48 4.62
CA GLU A 50 -13.60 11.80 5.27
C GLU A 50 -12.87 11.83 6.62
N TRP A 51 -12.37 10.70 7.15
CA TRP A 51 -11.72 10.69 8.45
C TRP A 51 -10.52 11.65 8.46
N GLN A 52 -10.68 12.76 9.19
CA GLN A 52 -9.72 13.85 9.31
C GLN A 52 -9.09 13.83 10.71
N PRO A 53 -7.75 13.87 10.83
CA PRO A 53 -7.15 14.34 12.06
C PRO A 53 -7.55 15.83 12.26
N PRO A 54 -7.78 16.29 13.50
CA PRO A 54 -8.17 17.67 13.76
C PRO A 54 -7.15 18.64 13.15
N PRO A 55 -7.61 19.76 12.56
CA PRO A 55 -6.77 20.60 11.70
C PRO A 55 -5.63 21.23 12.50
N ALA A 56 -4.39 20.81 12.21
CA ALA A 56 -3.21 21.59 12.54
C ALA A 56 -3.10 22.75 11.54
N VAL A 57 -2.89 23.96 12.06
CA VAL A 57 -2.84 25.22 11.31
C VAL A 57 -1.83 25.16 10.14
N VAL A 58 -2.35 25.36 8.92
CA VAL A 58 -1.74 25.91 7.69
C VAL A 58 -0.25 25.64 7.43
N SER A 59 0.05 24.68 6.54
CA SER A 59 1.01 24.80 5.41
C SER A 59 1.39 23.44 4.78
N ARG A 60 1.11 22.32 5.45
CA ARG A 60 1.12 20.97 4.86
C ARG A 60 -0.08 20.20 5.38
N LEU A 61 -1.12 20.06 4.56
CA LEU A 61 -2.13 19.04 4.81
C LEU A 61 -1.39 17.69 4.91
N PRO A 62 -1.53 16.92 6.01
CA PRO A 62 -0.97 15.59 6.09
C PRO A 62 -1.50 14.81 4.89
N ALA A 63 -0.61 14.20 4.10
CA ALA A 63 -0.98 13.45 2.90
C ALA A 63 -2.13 12.52 3.26
N ARG A 64 -3.31 12.75 2.66
CA ARG A 64 -4.47 11.92 2.99
C ARG A 64 -4.16 10.53 2.49
N TRP A 65 -4.59 9.50 3.21
CA TRP A 65 -4.40 8.12 2.75
C TRP A 65 -4.93 7.91 1.30
N THR A 66 -6.03 8.58 0.94
CA THR A 66 -6.55 8.60 -0.43
C THR A 66 -5.58 9.20 -1.45
N ASP A 67 -4.72 10.15 -1.05
CA ASP A 67 -3.74 10.77 -1.93
C ASP A 67 -2.60 9.79 -2.29
N ASP A 68 -2.25 8.86 -1.39
CA ASP A 68 -1.32 7.77 -1.72
C ASP A 68 -1.90 6.84 -2.79
N ILE A 69 -3.20 6.54 -2.69
CA ILE A 69 -3.90 5.72 -3.69
C ILE A 69 -3.99 6.49 -5.01
N LYS A 70 -4.36 7.77 -4.98
CA LYS A 70 -4.42 8.62 -6.18
C LYS A 70 -3.05 8.79 -6.85
N ARG A 71 -1.96 8.77 -6.08
CA ARG A 71 -0.61 8.87 -6.63
C ARG A 71 -0.24 7.64 -7.48
N VAL A 72 -0.75 6.46 -7.14
CA VAL A 72 -0.48 5.22 -7.89
C VAL A 72 -1.57 4.92 -8.92
N ALA A 73 -2.84 5.06 -8.56
CA ALA A 73 -4.00 4.67 -9.36
C ALA A 73 -4.69 5.85 -10.08
N GLY A 74 -4.25 7.09 -9.85
CA GLY A 74 -4.81 8.29 -10.44
C GLY A 74 -6.10 8.79 -9.77
N SER A 75 -6.64 9.90 -10.28
CA SER A 75 -7.86 10.53 -9.75
C SER A 75 -9.11 9.64 -9.89
N ARG A 76 -9.13 8.74 -10.89
CA ARG A 76 -10.21 7.77 -11.15
C ARG A 76 -9.94 6.40 -10.51
N TRP A 77 -9.19 6.35 -9.42
CA TRP A 77 -8.83 5.09 -8.74
C TRP A 77 -10.05 4.24 -8.36
N THR A 78 -11.21 4.84 -8.08
CA THR A 78 -12.46 4.12 -7.80
C THR A 78 -12.92 3.26 -8.98
N GLN A 79 -12.74 3.73 -10.22
CA GLN A 79 -13.04 2.95 -11.43
C GLN A 79 -11.97 1.88 -11.67
N ALA A 80 -10.70 2.20 -11.40
CA ALA A 80 -9.60 1.23 -11.47
C ALA A 80 -9.79 0.09 -10.46
N ALA A 81 -10.31 0.39 -9.25
CA ALA A 81 -10.58 -0.59 -8.21
C ALA A 81 -11.75 -1.54 -8.53
N GLN A 82 -12.69 -1.11 -9.39
CA GLN A 82 -13.75 -1.99 -9.90
C GLN A 82 -13.20 -3.04 -10.88
N ASN A 83 -12.10 -2.72 -11.58
CA ASN A 83 -11.41 -3.67 -12.46
C ASN A 83 -10.30 -4.41 -11.69
N ARG A 84 -10.58 -5.64 -11.25
CA ARG A 84 -9.63 -6.46 -10.47
C ARG A 84 -8.26 -6.65 -11.12
N GLY A 85 -8.17 -6.74 -12.45
CA GLY A 85 -6.90 -6.94 -13.16
C GLY A 85 -6.00 -5.70 -13.11
N ILE A 86 -6.60 -4.53 -13.35
CA ILE A 86 -5.92 -3.23 -13.24
C ILE A 86 -5.53 -2.97 -11.78
N TRP A 87 -6.45 -3.23 -10.86
CA TRP A 87 -6.24 -3.01 -9.43
C TRP A 87 -5.12 -3.87 -8.86
N TYR A 88 -5.03 -5.14 -9.27
CA TYR A 88 -3.97 -6.05 -8.84
C TYR A 88 -2.59 -5.63 -9.38
N SER A 89 -2.52 -5.10 -10.59
CA SER A 89 -1.27 -4.58 -11.17
C SER A 89 -0.77 -3.35 -10.41
N LEU A 90 -1.68 -2.41 -10.09
CA LEU A 90 -1.37 -1.22 -9.30
C LEU A 90 -0.98 -1.56 -7.85
N HIS A 91 -1.59 -2.60 -7.27
CA HIS A 91 -1.24 -3.11 -5.95
C HIS A 91 0.24 -3.53 -5.87
N LYS A 92 0.73 -4.27 -6.88
CA LYS A 92 2.13 -4.71 -6.95
C LYS A 92 3.07 -3.50 -6.97
N THR A 93 2.78 -2.51 -7.79
CA THR A 93 3.56 -1.26 -7.87
C THR A 93 3.56 -0.51 -6.53
N TYR A 94 2.41 -0.43 -5.86
CA TYR A 94 2.29 0.20 -4.56
C TYR A 94 3.14 -0.50 -3.50
N VAL A 95 3.04 -1.83 -3.37
CA VAL A 95 3.83 -2.61 -2.40
C VAL A 95 5.33 -2.54 -2.70
N GLN A 96 5.71 -2.55 -3.98
CA GLN A 96 7.10 -2.43 -4.41
C GLN A 96 7.68 -1.07 -4.02
N GLN A 97 6.90 0.01 -4.14
CA GLN A 97 7.35 1.33 -3.69
C GLN A 97 7.69 1.35 -2.19
N TRP A 98 6.91 0.69 -1.34
CA TRP A 98 7.19 0.60 0.10
C TRP A 98 8.32 -0.36 0.45
N THR A 99 8.68 -1.26 -0.46
CA THR A 99 9.79 -2.21 -0.28
C THR A 99 11.12 -1.62 -0.76
N SER A 100 11.10 -0.75 -1.78
CA SER A 100 12.30 -0.14 -2.37
C SER A 100 12.87 1.02 -1.54
N ILE A 101 12.22 1.42 -0.45
CA ILE A 101 12.66 2.49 0.46
C ILE A 101 13.52 1.92 1.63
N GLY A 102 13.86 0.63 1.58
CA GLY A 102 14.77 -0.04 2.53
C GLY A 102 16.23 0.11 2.14
#